data_AF-A0A8D8RGW9-F1
#
_entry.id   AF-A0A8D8RGW9-F1
#
_cell.length_a   1.000
_cell.length_b   1.000
_cell.length_c   1.000
_cell.angle_alpha   90.00
_cell.angle_beta   90.00
_cell.angle_gamma   90.00
#
_symmetry.space_group_name_H-M   'P 1'
#
loop_
_entity.id
_entity.type
_entity.pdbx_description
1 polymer ?
#
loop_
_entity_poly.entity_id
_entity_poly.type
_entity_poly.pdbx_seq_one_letter_code
_entity_poly.pdbx_strand_id
1 'polypeptide(L)'
;NSGPDSDKESFGMFVKELHQAFKPHGLLLSAAVSPSKQVINAGYDVKALAESLDWISVMTYDYHGQWDKKTGHVAPLYEHPEDDFAYFNSNFTMHYWIKKGAPSRKLVMGMPMYGQAFSLANANEHGLNAPAPGAGLAGQFTRQAGFLAYYEICAKIKTGEYTIVKDPKNRIGPYAYSGNQWVGYDDVDMIRTKSEFIKSMNLGGGMIWALDLDDFKNVCGEGVHPLLTTIADVLGHGPGGSYEPVTEEYKPTTEEAKPTTPSTTTTVTIEETEETEKPITTSTTTTTSTTTTSLPRPKPPTTTSTTTSRPKPKPTPPTVKPNPKPIPSPGTSTQAPSSSKHEFKVVCYFTNWAWYRQSGGKYLPSDIDSDLCTHVIYGFAVLDTDQLIIKPHDSWADLDNKFYEKITALKKKGVKVTLAIGGWNDSAGNKYSRLANSPQARAKFIAHVTNFIKEHNFDGLDLDWEYPKCWQVDCKQGP
;
A
#
# COMPACT_ATOMS: atom_id res chain seq x y z
N ASN A 1 -15.90 1.51 -23.26
CA ASN A 1 -16.69 2.43 -22.44
C ASN A 1 -15.73 3.06 -21.45
N SER A 2 -15.50 4.38 -21.54
CA SER A 2 -14.78 5.13 -20.51
C SER A 2 -15.75 5.48 -19.39
N GLY A 3 -15.31 5.44 -18.12
CA GLY A 3 -16.06 5.98 -16.98
C GLY A 3 -16.52 7.42 -17.27
N PRO A 4 -17.72 7.82 -16.80
CA PRO A 4 -18.24 9.16 -17.06
C PRO A 4 -17.46 10.22 -16.28
N ASP A 5 -17.40 11.45 -16.78
CA ASP A 5 -16.74 12.57 -16.06
C ASP A 5 -17.38 12.82 -14.70
N SER A 6 -18.67 12.52 -14.57
CA SER A 6 -19.42 12.62 -13.33
C SER A 6 -18.93 11.69 -12.21
N ASP A 7 -18.07 10.71 -12.50
CA ASP A 7 -17.43 9.87 -11.48
C ASP A 7 -16.68 10.71 -10.45
N LYS A 8 -16.04 11.80 -10.90
CA LYS A 8 -15.24 12.68 -10.03
C LYS A 8 -16.07 13.32 -8.94
N GLU A 9 -17.12 14.05 -9.33
CA GLU A 9 -18.00 14.73 -8.38
C GLU A 9 -18.83 13.71 -7.59
N SER A 10 -19.25 12.61 -8.24
CA SER A 10 -20.06 11.57 -7.61
C SER A 10 -19.30 10.78 -6.55
N PHE A 11 -18.01 10.50 -6.76
CA PHE A 11 -17.16 9.92 -5.75
C PHE A 11 -17.01 10.87 -4.56
N GLY A 12 -16.78 12.17 -4.80
CA GLY A 12 -16.75 13.18 -3.73
C GLY A 12 -18.05 13.24 -2.92
N MET A 13 -19.21 13.21 -3.58
CA MET A 13 -20.51 13.16 -2.91
C MET A 13 -20.70 11.88 -2.09
N PHE A 14 -20.31 10.73 -2.64
CA PHE A 14 -20.39 9.46 -1.96
C PHE A 14 -19.58 9.42 -0.67
N VAL A 15 -18.33 9.89 -0.72
CA VAL A 15 -17.45 9.98 0.45
C VAL A 15 -18.03 10.93 1.50
N LYS A 16 -18.58 12.06 1.08
CA LYS A 16 -19.24 13.01 1.98
C LYS A 16 -20.45 12.41 2.69
N GLU A 17 -21.31 11.68 1.97
CA GLU A 17 -22.48 11.03 2.54
C GLU A 17 -22.09 9.90 3.52
N LEU A 18 -21.06 9.11 3.18
CA LEU A 18 -20.46 8.13 4.09
C LEU A 18 -19.95 8.80 5.38
N HIS A 19 -19.17 9.86 5.25
CA HIS A 19 -18.65 10.60 6.41
C HIS A 19 -19.77 11.08 7.34
N GLN A 20 -20.84 11.65 6.78
CA GLN A 20 -22.00 12.13 7.54
C GLN A 20 -22.72 10.98 8.27
N ALA A 21 -22.85 9.82 7.65
CA ALA A 21 -23.47 8.64 8.26
C ALA A 21 -22.57 7.99 9.32
N PHE A 22 -21.25 8.05 9.16
CA PHE A 22 -20.28 7.42 10.05
C PHE A 22 -20.01 8.24 11.31
N LYS A 23 -20.06 9.58 11.22
CA LYS A 23 -19.74 10.50 12.31
C LYS A 23 -20.54 10.24 13.61
N PRO A 24 -21.87 10.03 13.61
CA PRO A 24 -22.64 9.71 14.83
C PRO A 24 -22.25 8.38 15.48
N HIS A 25 -21.57 7.49 14.74
CA HIS A 25 -21.13 6.19 15.21
C HIS A 25 -19.64 6.16 15.58
N GLY A 26 -18.90 7.25 15.38
CA GLY A 26 -17.46 7.30 15.59
C GLY A 26 -16.68 6.36 14.66
N LEU A 27 -17.25 6.03 13.49
CA LEU A 27 -16.58 5.19 12.49
C LEU A 27 -15.60 6.02 11.66
N LEU A 28 -14.44 5.43 11.37
CA LEU A 28 -13.40 6.01 10.53
C LEU A 28 -13.74 5.83 9.04
N LEU A 29 -13.26 6.76 8.22
CA LEU A 29 -13.35 6.69 6.76
C LEU A 29 -12.03 7.14 6.13
N SER A 30 -11.42 6.25 5.36
CA SER A 30 -10.22 6.53 4.56
C SER A 30 -10.41 6.10 3.11
N ALA A 31 -9.43 6.45 2.27
CA ALA A 31 -9.37 5.94 0.91
C ALA A 31 -7.93 5.74 0.46
N ALA A 32 -7.68 4.67 -0.28
CA ALA A 32 -6.51 4.49 -1.11
C ALA A 32 -6.73 5.22 -2.46
N VAL A 33 -5.75 6.02 -2.88
CA VAL A 33 -5.86 6.89 -4.05
C VAL A 33 -4.63 6.84 -4.94
N SER A 34 -4.84 7.07 -6.23
CA SER A 34 -3.78 7.03 -7.24
C SER A 34 -2.68 8.08 -7.00
N PRO A 35 -1.41 7.75 -7.29
CA PRO A 35 -0.32 8.71 -7.33
C PRO A 35 -0.27 9.52 -8.63
N SER A 36 -1.00 9.08 -9.68
CA SER A 36 -0.90 9.63 -11.03
C SER A 36 -1.54 10.99 -11.15
N LYS A 37 -0.78 11.98 -11.62
CA LYS A 37 -1.27 13.33 -11.93
C LYS A 37 -2.52 13.32 -12.82
N GLN A 38 -2.56 12.43 -13.80
CA GLN A 38 -3.67 12.29 -14.73
C GLN A 38 -4.94 11.81 -14.02
N VAL A 39 -4.82 10.74 -13.24
CA VAL A 39 -5.94 10.19 -12.46
C VAL A 39 -6.42 11.20 -11.42
N ILE A 40 -5.50 11.90 -10.74
CA ILE A 40 -5.84 12.94 -9.77
C ILE A 40 -6.69 14.05 -10.40
N ASN A 41 -6.36 14.47 -11.62
CA ASN A 41 -7.13 15.48 -12.32
C ASN A 41 -8.52 14.99 -12.74
N ALA A 42 -8.58 13.76 -13.24
CA ALA A 42 -9.76 13.20 -13.89
C ALA A 42 -10.77 12.58 -12.90
N GLY A 43 -10.29 11.92 -11.85
CA GLY A 43 -11.12 11.07 -10.97
C GLY A 43 -11.39 11.63 -9.56
N TYR A 44 -10.66 12.65 -9.10
CA TYR A 44 -10.77 13.11 -7.71
C TYR A 44 -11.13 14.59 -7.55
N ASP A 45 -12.24 14.86 -6.85
CA ASP A 45 -12.43 16.12 -6.15
C ASP A 45 -11.62 16.10 -4.85
N VAL A 46 -10.33 16.45 -4.96
CA VAL A 46 -9.36 16.37 -3.85
C VAL A 46 -9.84 17.15 -2.62
N LYS A 47 -10.49 18.30 -2.79
CA LYS A 47 -10.97 19.10 -1.67
C LYS A 47 -12.13 18.41 -0.96
N ALA A 48 -13.12 17.91 -1.70
CA ALA A 48 -14.25 17.19 -1.11
C ALA A 48 -13.80 15.92 -0.37
N LEU A 49 -12.85 15.17 -0.94
CA LEU A 49 -12.23 14.02 -0.30
C LEU A 49 -11.51 14.43 0.99
N ALA A 50 -10.66 15.45 0.93
CA ALA A 50 -9.91 15.94 2.07
C ALA A 50 -10.79 16.52 3.18
N GLU A 51 -11.97 17.07 2.89
CA GLU A 51 -12.91 17.52 3.92
C GLU A 51 -13.58 16.35 4.66
N SER A 52 -13.78 15.21 3.98
CA SER A 52 -14.63 14.10 4.44
C SER A 52 -13.85 12.90 5.00
N LEU A 53 -12.63 12.65 4.51
CA LEU A 53 -11.81 11.51 4.94
C LEU A 53 -11.00 11.83 6.20
N ASP A 54 -10.83 10.85 7.09
CA ASP A 54 -9.93 10.96 8.25
C ASP A 54 -8.46 10.98 7.82
N TRP A 55 -8.12 10.20 6.78
CA TRP A 55 -6.86 10.28 6.05
C TRP A 55 -7.01 9.76 4.61
N ILE A 56 -6.02 10.07 3.77
CA ILE A 56 -5.91 9.69 2.37
C ILE A 56 -4.60 8.94 2.20
N SER A 57 -4.67 7.65 1.87
CA SER A 57 -3.50 6.81 1.59
C SER A 57 -3.13 6.94 0.12
N VAL A 58 -2.06 7.68 -0.20
CA VAL A 58 -1.61 7.86 -1.59
C VAL A 58 -0.69 6.72 -1.96
N MET A 59 -1.05 5.93 -2.96
CA MET A 59 -0.30 4.74 -3.39
C MET A 59 0.94 5.12 -4.20
N THR A 60 1.94 5.74 -3.57
CA THR A 60 3.21 6.21 -4.19
C THR A 60 4.15 5.06 -4.54
N TYR A 61 3.65 4.10 -5.30
CA TYR A 61 4.32 2.94 -5.88
C TYR A 61 3.64 2.55 -7.19
N ASP A 62 4.18 1.55 -7.88
CA ASP A 62 3.78 1.15 -9.24
C ASP A 62 3.87 2.31 -10.26
N TYR A 63 4.84 3.20 -10.10
CA TYR A 63 5.17 4.19 -11.13
C TYR A 63 5.69 3.54 -12.41
N HIS A 64 6.44 2.46 -12.24
CA HIS A 64 6.98 1.64 -13.33
C HIS A 64 6.76 0.16 -13.05
N GLY A 65 6.51 -0.60 -14.12
CA GLY A 65 6.30 -2.04 -14.06
C GLY A 65 6.39 -2.67 -15.44
N GLN A 66 6.23 -4.01 -15.51
CA GLN A 66 6.43 -4.77 -16.76
C GLN A 66 5.58 -4.33 -17.96
N TRP A 67 4.52 -3.55 -17.71
CA TRP A 67 3.69 -2.93 -18.74
C TRP A 67 4.46 -1.87 -19.56
N ASP A 68 5.50 -1.24 -19.02
CA ASP A 68 6.30 -0.19 -19.68
C ASP A 68 7.16 -0.72 -20.84
N LYS A 69 7.41 -2.04 -20.87
CA LYS A 69 8.33 -2.69 -21.82
C LYS A 69 9.79 -2.23 -21.74
N LYS A 70 10.13 -1.52 -20.67
CA LYS A 70 11.48 -1.15 -20.25
C LYS A 70 11.56 -1.10 -18.73
N THR A 71 12.76 -1.29 -18.17
CA THR A 71 12.97 -1.28 -16.72
C THR A 71 12.77 0.11 -16.12
N GLY A 72 12.10 0.18 -14.97
CA GLY A 72 11.96 1.38 -14.16
C GLY A 72 11.72 1.03 -12.71
N HIS A 73 12.04 1.94 -11.79
CA HIS A 73 11.92 1.69 -10.36
C HIS A 73 10.45 1.74 -9.89
N VAL A 74 10.03 0.81 -9.04
CA VAL A 74 8.62 0.70 -8.59
C VAL A 74 8.11 1.95 -7.86
N ALA A 75 8.95 2.55 -7.01
CA ALA A 75 8.57 3.66 -6.14
C ALA A 75 9.69 4.72 -6.00
N PRO A 76 10.05 5.45 -7.07
CA PRO A 76 11.00 6.56 -6.98
C PRO A 76 10.56 7.62 -5.95
N LEU A 77 11.50 8.12 -5.14
CA LEU A 77 11.24 9.22 -4.21
C LEU A 77 11.38 10.57 -4.92
N TYR A 78 12.45 10.73 -5.70
CA TYR A 78 12.73 11.94 -6.48
C TYR A 78 12.89 11.61 -7.97
N GLU A 79 12.79 12.64 -8.81
CA GLU A 79 13.05 12.57 -10.25
C GLU A 79 14.46 12.08 -10.55
N HIS A 80 14.57 11.19 -11.52
CA HIS A 80 15.83 10.76 -12.13
C HIS A 80 16.01 11.39 -13.53
N PRO A 81 17.23 11.79 -13.93
CA PRO A 81 17.52 12.37 -15.26
C PRO A 81 17.19 11.48 -16.45
N GLU A 82 16.89 10.20 -16.21
CA GLU A 82 16.52 9.23 -17.23
C GLU A 82 15.00 8.96 -17.24
N ASP A 83 14.21 9.67 -16.42
CA ASP A 83 12.76 9.49 -16.39
C ASP A 83 12.12 10.10 -17.64
N ASP A 84 11.11 9.41 -18.21
CA ASP A 84 10.28 9.99 -19.28
C ASP A 84 9.43 11.16 -18.78
N PHE A 85 9.04 11.09 -17.50
CA PHE A 85 8.13 12.04 -16.87
C PHE A 85 8.70 12.48 -15.53
N ALA A 86 9.09 13.76 -15.43
CA ALA A 86 9.61 14.39 -14.21
C ALA A 86 8.69 14.27 -12.98
N TYR A 87 7.43 13.90 -13.19
CA TYR A 87 6.40 13.81 -12.16
C TYR A 87 6.08 12.37 -11.71
N PHE A 88 6.76 11.35 -12.25
CA PHE A 88 6.61 9.95 -11.81
C PHE A 88 7.49 9.67 -10.58
N ASN A 89 7.23 10.38 -9.50
CA ASN A 89 7.91 10.16 -8.22
C ASN A 89 7.06 10.64 -7.04
N SER A 90 7.37 10.06 -5.88
CA SER A 90 6.64 10.32 -4.63
C SER A 90 6.68 11.79 -4.25
N ASN A 91 7.83 12.45 -4.40
CA ASN A 91 7.99 13.86 -4.07
C ASN A 91 7.04 14.75 -4.86
N PHE A 92 6.98 14.59 -6.19
CA PHE A 92 6.01 15.31 -7.02
C PHE A 92 4.58 15.00 -6.58
N THR A 93 4.23 13.72 -6.45
CA THR A 93 2.86 13.29 -6.16
C THR A 93 2.35 13.89 -4.84
N MET A 94 3.14 13.86 -3.76
CA MET A 94 2.73 14.40 -2.47
C MET A 94 2.52 15.93 -2.54
N HIS A 95 3.43 16.65 -3.19
CA HIS A 95 3.26 18.09 -3.42
C HIS A 95 2.04 18.39 -4.31
N TYR A 96 1.74 17.53 -5.27
CA TYR A 96 0.61 17.71 -6.17
C TYR A 96 -0.73 17.52 -5.47
N TRP A 97 -0.87 16.52 -4.60
CA TRP A 97 -2.04 16.35 -3.74
C TRP A 97 -2.26 17.57 -2.84
N ILE A 98 -1.20 18.11 -2.24
CA ILE A 98 -1.27 19.35 -1.44
C ILE A 98 -1.70 20.53 -2.31
N LYS A 99 -1.09 20.70 -3.48
CA LYS A 99 -1.45 21.75 -4.45
C LYS A 99 -2.91 21.67 -4.88
N LYS A 100 -3.49 20.47 -4.92
CA LYS A 100 -4.91 20.24 -5.25
C LYS A 100 -5.87 20.48 -4.07
N GLY A 101 -5.34 20.77 -2.87
CA GLY A 101 -6.14 21.19 -1.72
C GLY A 101 -6.19 20.19 -0.57
N ALA A 102 -5.45 19.07 -0.62
CA ALA A 102 -5.37 18.16 0.51
C ALA A 102 -4.43 18.72 1.60
N PRO A 103 -4.86 18.84 2.86
CA PRO A 103 -3.96 19.18 3.96
C PRO A 103 -2.87 18.12 4.12
N SER A 104 -1.60 18.53 4.31
CA SER A 104 -0.46 17.60 4.43
C SER A 104 -0.70 16.51 5.50
N ARG A 105 -1.23 16.89 6.67
CA ARG A 105 -1.54 15.97 7.78
C ARG A 105 -2.67 14.98 7.52
N LYS A 106 -3.44 15.14 6.43
CA LYS A 106 -4.41 14.13 5.97
C LYS A 106 -3.80 13.14 4.99
N LEU A 107 -2.65 13.44 4.40
CA LEU A 107 -1.99 12.57 3.44
C LEU A 107 -1.09 11.55 4.14
N VAL A 108 -1.23 10.28 3.78
CA VAL A 108 -0.41 9.17 4.24
C VAL A 108 0.30 8.58 3.02
N MET A 109 1.63 8.58 3.02
CA MET A 109 2.43 8.19 1.86
C MET A 109 2.62 6.67 1.79
N GLY A 110 2.31 6.07 0.64
CA GLY A 110 2.45 4.65 0.38
C GLY A 110 3.89 4.19 0.13
N MET A 111 4.27 3.07 0.72
CA MET A 111 5.57 2.43 0.54
C MET A 111 5.38 0.94 0.22
N PRO A 112 5.91 0.44 -0.91
CA PRO A 112 5.75 -0.95 -1.30
C PRO A 112 6.71 -1.85 -0.50
N MET A 113 6.22 -3.00 -0.08
CA MET A 113 7.00 -4.09 0.53
C MET A 113 7.39 -5.14 -0.52
N TYR A 114 7.51 -4.73 -1.77
CA TYR A 114 7.76 -5.58 -2.94
C TYR A 114 8.54 -4.80 -4.01
N GLY A 115 8.96 -5.50 -5.05
CA GLY A 115 9.55 -4.92 -6.24
C GLY A 115 8.81 -5.29 -7.52
N GLN A 116 8.93 -4.44 -8.53
CA GLN A 116 8.48 -4.69 -9.90
C GLN A 116 9.63 -5.33 -10.69
N ALA A 117 9.36 -6.50 -11.26
CA ALA A 117 10.34 -7.35 -11.90
C ALA A 117 10.15 -7.44 -13.42
N PHE A 118 11.26 -7.55 -14.14
CA PHE A 118 11.35 -7.44 -15.59
C PHE A 118 12.23 -8.54 -16.15
N SER A 119 11.90 -9.00 -17.36
CA SER A 119 12.77 -9.83 -18.19
C SER A 119 13.40 -8.96 -19.28
N LEU A 120 14.71 -8.72 -19.15
CA LEU A 120 15.52 -7.93 -20.07
C LEU A 120 15.59 -8.58 -21.46
N ALA A 121 15.59 -7.75 -22.50
CA ALA A 121 15.87 -8.21 -23.87
C ALA A 121 17.34 -8.64 -24.02
N ASN A 122 18.25 -7.95 -23.34
CA ASN A 122 19.68 -8.21 -23.35
C ASN A 122 20.22 -8.17 -21.91
N ALA A 123 20.80 -9.28 -21.43
CA ALA A 123 21.35 -9.38 -20.07
C ALA A 123 22.51 -8.41 -19.79
N ASN A 124 23.17 -7.90 -20.84
CA ASN A 124 24.25 -6.91 -20.72
C ASN A 124 23.72 -5.47 -20.63
N GLU A 125 22.42 -5.26 -20.87
CA GLU A 125 21.74 -3.97 -20.72
C GLU A 125 20.81 -4.06 -19.52
N HIS A 126 21.35 -3.77 -18.33
CA HIS A 126 20.67 -3.95 -17.05
C HIS A 126 20.51 -2.65 -16.25
N GLY A 127 20.70 -1.50 -16.91
CA GLY A 127 20.48 -0.17 -16.34
C GLY A 127 18.99 0.20 -16.27
N LEU A 128 18.70 1.45 -15.90
CA LEU A 128 17.35 2.01 -16.05
C LEU A 128 17.01 2.13 -17.55
N ASN A 129 15.72 2.12 -17.87
CA ASN A 129 15.19 2.16 -19.24
C ASN A 129 15.69 1.06 -20.19
N ALA A 130 16.35 0.02 -19.69
CA ALA A 130 16.76 -1.11 -20.50
C ALA A 130 15.53 -1.80 -21.11
N PRO A 131 15.54 -2.17 -22.41
CA PRO A 131 14.42 -2.85 -23.04
C PRO A 131 14.07 -4.16 -22.32
N ALA A 132 12.80 -4.32 -21.96
CA ALA A 132 12.32 -5.45 -21.16
C ALA A 132 10.93 -5.91 -21.66
N PRO A 133 10.87 -6.82 -22.67
CA PRO A 133 9.61 -7.16 -23.34
C PRO A 133 8.61 -7.90 -22.45
N GLY A 134 9.09 -8.53 -21.37
CA GLY A 134 8.29 -9.40 -20.52
C GLY A 134 8.43 -9.09 -19.03
N ALA A 135 7.49 -9.64 -18.28
CA ALA A 135 7.54 -9.68 -16.83
C ALA A 135 8.74 -10.50 -16.34
N GLY A 136 9.33 -10.11 -15.21
CA GLY A 136 10.30 -10.94 -14.51
C GLY A 136 9.68 -12.26 -14.06
N LEU A 137 10.52 -13.26 -13.82
CA LEU A 137 10.08 -14.57 -13.35
C LEU A 137 9.34 -14.44 -12.01
N ALA A 138 8.30 -15.24 -11.86
CA ALA A 138 7.50 -15.28 -10.64
C ALA A 138 8.34 -15.76 -9.45
N GLY A 139 8.11 -15.13 -8.29
CA GLY A 139 8.66 -15.58 -7.02
C GLY A 139 8.13 -16.96 -6.61
N GLN A 140 8.90 -17.67 -5.78
CA GLN A 140 8.54 -19.00 -5.29
C GLN A 140 7.20 -18.99 -4.52
N PHE A 141 6.94 -17.91 -3.79
CA PHE A 141 5.84 -17.79 -2.85
C PHE A 141 4.72 -16.90 -3.35
N THR A 142 5.05 -15.73 -3.91
CA THR A 142 4.07 -14.82 -4.51
C THR A 142 3.45 -15.41 -5.78
N ARG A 143 4.24 -16.17 -6.55
CA ARG A 143 3.82 -16.87 -7.79
C ARG A 143 3.19 -15.94 -8.84
N GLN A 144 3.59 -14.69 -8.83
CA GLN A 144 3.15 -13.67 -9.78
C GLN A 144 4.34 -13.20 -10.62
N ALA A 145 4.26 -13.39 -11.93
CA ALA A 145 5.29 -12.86 -12.83
C ALA A 145 5.29 -11.32 -12.77
N GLY A 146 6.48 -10.73 -12.74
CA GLY A 146 6.68 -9.29 -12.68
C GLY A 146 6.55 -8.69 -11.28
N PHE A 147 6.34 -9.50 -10.25
CA PHE A 147 6.16 -9.05 -8.88
C PHE A 147 6.94 -9.95 -7.93
N LEU A 148 7.77 -9.37 -7.07
CA LEU A 148 8.54 -10.11 -6.06
C LEU A 148 8.36 -9.47 -4.70
N ALA A 149 8.00 -10.26 -3.68
CA ALA A 149 7.99 -9.77 -2.30
C ALA A 149 9.40 -9.41 -1.85
N TYR A 150 9.55 -8.49 -0.88
CA TYR A 150 10.86 -8.09 -0.37
C TYR A 150 11.70 -9.29 0.10
N TYR A 151 11.07 -10.25 0.81
CA TYR A 151 11.77 -11.46 1.25
C TYR A 151 12.22 -12.39 0.11
N GLU A 152 11.60 -12.33 -1.07
CA GLU A 152 12.04 -13.09 -2.26
C GLU A 152 13.24 -12.42 -2.92
N ILE A 153 13.29 -11.08 -2.89
CA ILE A 153 14.38 -10.28 -3.44
C ILE A 153 15.62 -10.39 -2.54
N CYS A 154 15.46 -10.11 -1.24
CA CYS A 154 16.58 -10.11 -0.29
C CYS A 154 17.22 -11.50 -0.17
N ALA A 155 16.44 -12.58 -0.28
CA ALA A 155 16.97 -13.95 -0.17
C ALA A 155 17.94 -14.25 -1.31
N LYS A 156 17.61 -13.81 -2.53
CA LYS A 156 18.48 -13.95 -3.71
C LYS A 156 19.71 -13.04 -3.65
N ILE A 157 19.57 -11.86 -3.06
CA ILE A 157 20.72 -10.99 -2.79
C ILE A 157 21.67 -11.66 -1.79
N LYS A 158 21.12 -12.20 -0.69
CA LYS A 158 21.89 -12.85 0.37
C LYS A 158 22.66 -14.09 -0.12
N THR A 159 22.10 -14.84 -1.07
CA THR A 159 22.80 -15.99 -1.69
C THR A 159 23.84 -15.58 -2.72
N GLY A 160 23.93 -14.28 -3.06
CA GLY A 160 24.79 -13.78 -4.13
C GLY A 160 24.26 -14.06 -5.54
N GLU A 161 22.99 -14.45 -5.68
CA GLU A 161 22.36 -14.67 -6.98
C GLU A 161 22.12 -13.34 -7.72
N TYR A 162 21.77 -12.29 -6.97
CA TYR A 162 21.54 -10.94 -7.50
C TYR A 162 22.70 -9.98 -7.25
N THR A 163 23.06 -9.22 -8.29
CA THR A 163 23.92 -8.04 -8.19
C THR A 163 23.04 -6.83 -7.91
N ILE A 164 23.41 -6.04 -6.90
CA ILE A 164 22.68 -4.81 -6.51
C ILE A 164 23.31 -3.59 -7.18
N VAL A 165 22.48 -2.67 -7.63
CA VAL A 165 22.89 -1.32 -8.04
C VAL A 165 22.10 -0.31 -7.23
N LYS A 166 22.82 0.67 -6.65
CA LYS A 166 22.24 1.78 -5.89
C LYS A 166 22.36 3.08 -6.68
N ASP A 167 21.35 3.93 -6.62
CA ASP A 167 21.47 5.30 -7.14
C ASP A 167 22.39 6.12 -6.21
N PRO A 168 23.50 6.70 -6.70
CA PRO A 168 24.46 7.43 -5.87
C PRO A 168 23.88 8.68 -5.20
N LYS A 169 22.73 9.19 -5.66
CA LYS A 169 22.04 10.34 -5.06
C LYS A 169 20.83 9.95 -4.21
N ASN A 170 20.56 8.65 -4.04
CA ASN A 170 19.45 8.15 -3.24
C ASN A 170 18.07 8.73 -3.66
N ARG A 171 17.88 8.97 -4.96
CA ARG A 171 16.60 9.45 -5.54
C ARG A 171 15.59 8.33 -5.68
N ILE A 172 16.08 7.12 -5.89
CA ILE A 172 15.32 5.88 -6.01
C ILE A 172 15.93 4.82 -5.09
N GLY A 173 15.13 3.82 -4.72
CA GLY A 173 15.63 2.61 -4.08
C GLY A 173 16.57 1.81 -5.00
N PRO A 174 17.23 0.78 -4.48
CA PRO A 174 18.07 -0.07 -5.31
C PRO A 174 17.27 -0.79 -6.40
N TYR A 175 18.00 -1.23 -7.42
CA TYR A 175 17.56 -2.33 -8.24
C TYR A 175 18.57 -3.46 -8.19
N ALA A 176 18.13 -4.66 -8.55
CA ALA A 176 18.93 -5.87 -8.54
C ALA A 176 18.73 -6.66 -9.82
N TYR A 177 19.78 -7.35 -10.30
CA TYR A 177 19.71 -8.12 -11.54
C TYR A 177 20.54 -9.41 -11.51
N SER A 178 20.12 -10.40 -12.30
CA SER A 178 20.86 -11.66 -12.55
C SER A 178 20.46 -12.23 -13.91
N GLY A 179 21.46 -12.43 -14.79
CA GLY A 179 21.17 -12.79 -16.18
C GLY A 179 20.24 -11.78 -16.82
N ASN A 180 19.10 -12.24 -17.35
CA ASN A 180 18.08 -11.37 -17.93
C ASN A 180 16.98 -10.95 -16.94
N GLN A 181 17.14 -11.20 -15.64
CA GLN A 181 16.15 -10.83 -14.62
C GLN A 181 16.56 -9.53 -13.95
N TRP A 182 15.62 -8.62 -13.77
CA TRP A 182 15.81 -7.30 -13.16
C TRP A 182 14.65 -7.01 -12.20
N VAL A 183 14.90 -6.37 -11.06
CA VAL A 183 13.86 -5.94 -10.11
C VAL A 183 14.23 -4.62 -9.44
N GLY A 184 13.30 -3.66 -9.43
CA GLY A 184 13.42 -2.40 -8.70
C GLY A 184 12.56 -2.45 -7.43
N TYR A 185 13.13 -2.10 -6.28
CA TYR A 185 12.52 -2.31 -4.96
C TYR A 185 13.06 -1.32 -3.92
N ASP A 186 12.32 -1.11 -2.83
CA ASP A 186 12.84 -0.36 -1.68
C ASP A 186 13.56 -1.30 -0.70
N ASP A 187 14.77 -0.91 -0.28
CA ASP A 187 15.49 -1.50 0.84
C ASP A 187 15.26 -0.71 2.14
N VAL A 188 15.85 -1.19 3.24
CA VAL A 188 15.76 -0.54 4.56
C VAL A 188 16.22 0.93 4.51
N ASP A 189 17.28 1.23 3.76
CA ASP A 189 17.83 2.59 3.62
C ASP A 189 16.84 3.53 2.91
N MET A 190 16.22 3.08 1.82
CA MET A 190 15.22 3.86 1.10
C MET A 190 13.92 4.02 1.91
N ILE A 191 13.47 2.98 2.60
CA ILE A 191 12.31 3.07 3.51
C ILE A 191 12.55 4.07 4.64
N ARG A 192 13.76 4.09 5.23
CA ARG A 192 14.14 5.12 6.21
C ARG A 192 14.10 6.52 5.60
N THR A 193 14.64 6.68 4.40
CA THR A 193 14.67 7.96 3.68
C THR A 193 13.25 8.49 3.43
N LYS A 194 12.34 7.63 2.95
CA LYS A 194 10.92 7.96 2.73
C LYS A 194 10.20 8.28 4.03
N SER A 195 10.54 7.60 5.12
CA SER A 195 9.97 7.86 6.44
C SER A 195 10.41 9.22 7.01
N GLU A 196 11.65 9.63 6.77
CA GLU A 196 12.10 10.99 7.13
C GLU A 196 11.49 12.06 6.22
N PHE A 197 11.27 11.74 4.94
CA PHE A 197 10.54 12.61 4.01
C PHE A 197 9.10 12.88 4.47
N ILE A 198 8.42 11.85 5.01
CA ILE A 198 7.08 12.00 5.63
C ILE A 198 7.12 13.04 6.76
N LYS A 199 8.16 13.02 7.60
CA LYS A 199 8.36 13.99 8.67
C LYS A 199 8.67 15.38 8.13
N SER A 200 9.58 15.50 7.17
CA SER A 200 9.99 16.80 6.61
C SER A 200 8.86 17.51 5.88
N MET A 201 7.96 16.77 5.23
CA MET A 201 6.76 17.32 4.58
C MET A 201 5.58 17.53 5.55
N ASN A 202 5.74 17.20 6.83
CA ASN A 202 4.67 17.22 7.83
C ASN A 202 3.41 16.48 7.33
N LEU A 203 3.61 15.27 6.79
CA LEU A 203 2.53 14.41 6.33
C LEU A 203 1.81 13.74 7.52
N GLY A 204 0.68 13.11 7.25
CA GLY A 204 -0.11 12.37 8.24
C GLY A 204 0.50 11.05 8.68
N GLY A 205 1.40 10.46 7.89
CA GLY A 205 2.04 9.17 8.20
C GLY A 205 2.51 8.40 6.95
N GLY A 206 2.84 7.12 7.17
CA GLY A 206 3.18 6.15 6.14
C GLY A 206 2.15 5.01 6.04
N MET A 207 1.92 4.52 4.83
CA MET A 207 1.09 3.35 4.52
C MET A 207 1.95 2.31 3.83
N ILE A 208 1.72 1.03 4.11
CA ILE A 208 2.47 -0.08 3.50
C ILE A 208 1.56 -1.00 2.69
N TRP A 209 2.05 -1.42 1.53
CA TRP A 209 1.48 -2.52 0.75
C TRP A 209 2.54 -3.60 0.55
N ALA A 210 2.49 -4.73 1.26
CA ALA A 210 1.59 -5.11 2.34
C ALA A 210 2.35 -5.94 3.37
N LEU A 211 1.74 -6.20 4.54
CA LEU A 211 2.39 -6.87 5.67
C LEU A 211 3.02 -8.22 5.31
N ASP A 212 2.35 -8.99 4.46
CA ASP A 212 2.77 -10.33 4.03
C ASP A 212 3.88 -10.34 2.98
N LEU A 213 4.40 -9.17 2.60
CA LEU A 213 5.43 -8.99 1.58
C LEU A 213 6.77 -8.53 2.17
N ASP A 214 6.77 -7.98 3.39
CA ASP A 214 7.98 -7.73 4.18
C ASP A 214 8.62 -9.04 4.65
N ASP A 215 9.85 -9.02 5.15
CA ASP A 215 10.51 -10.20 5.70
C ASP A 215 10.02 -10.56 7.11
N PHE A 216 8.79 -11.04 7.17
CA PHE A 216 8.13 -11.46 8.40
C PHE A 216 8.68 -12.77 9.02
N LYS A 217 9.64 -13.43 8.35
CA LYS A 217 10.30 -14.66 8.83
C LYS A 217 11.80 -14.51 9.06
N ASN A 218 12.33 -13.30 8.91
CA ASN A 218 13.76 -13.02 9.04
C ASN A 218 14.64 -13.92 8.14
N VAL A 219 14.21 -14.16 6.90
CA VAL A 219 15.00 -14.91 5.92
C VAL A 219 16.20 -14.08 5.42
N CYS A 220 16.04 -12.75 5.34
CA CYS A 220 17.10 -11.80 4.97
C CYS A 220 18.17 -11.75 6.07
N GLY A 221 17.80 -11.94 7.34
CA GLY A 221 18.73 -11.84 8.47
C GLY A 221 18.83 -10.44 9.08
N GLU A 222 17.89 -9.55 8.76
CA GLU A 222 17.82 -8.15 9.22
C GLU A 222 16.78 -7.94 10.34
N GLY A 223 16.23 -9.03 10.88
CA GLY A 223 15.14 -9.01 11.84
C GLY A 223 13.82 -9.42 11.20
N VAL A 224 12.78 -9.54 12.03
CA VAL A 224 11.41 -9.77 11.57
C VAL A 224 10.82 -8.42 11.20
N HIS A 225 10.21 -8.31 10.02
CA HIS A 225 9.63 -7.07 9.49
C HIS A 225 10.63 -5.89 9.41
N PRO A 226 11.79 -6.04 8.76
CA PRO A 226 12.83 -5.00 8.76
C PRO A 226 12.35 -3.68 8.12
N LEU A 227 11.53 -3.73 7.07
CA LEU A 227 11.02 -2.53 6.42
C LEU A 227 9.97 -1.83 7.31
N LEU A 228 8.98 -2.57 7.81
CA LEU A 228 7.96 -2.00 8.68
C LEU A 228 8.53 -1.50 10.03
N THR A 229 9.47 -2.23 10.62
CA THR A 229 10.18 -1.80 11.83
C THR A 229 10.88 -0.46 11.60
N THR A 230 11.53 -0.29 10.44
CA THR A 230 12.18 0.97 10.08
C THR A 230 11.19 2.13 9.99
N ILE A 231 10.00 1.90 9.42
CA ILE A 231 8.94 2.92 9.37
C ILE A 231 8.46 3.29 10.77
N ALA A 232 8.15 2.28 11.59
CA ALA A 232 7.68 2.47 12.95
C ALA A 232 8.71 3.23 13.80
N ASP A 233 10.00 2.86 13.71
CA ASP A 233 11.08 3.54 14.43
C ASP A 233 11.18 5.02 14.05
N VAL A 234 11.21 5.34 12.75
CA VAL A 234 11.36 6.72 12.28
C VAL A 234 10.14 7.57 12.64
N LEU A 235 8.94 6.99 12.57
CA LEU A 235 7.68 7.69 12.84
C LEU A 235 7.27 7.70 14.33
N GLY A 236 8.08 7.09 15.21
CA GLY A 236 7.94 7.18 16.67
C GLY A 236 7.11 6.09 17.34
N HIS A 237 6.94 4.93 16.70
CA HIS A 237 6.12 3.79 17.14
C HIS A 237 6.92 2.52 17.49
N GLY A 238 8.24 2.51 17.27
CA GLY A 238 9.09 1.36 17.59
C GLY A 238 9.50 1.25 19.08
N PRO A 239 10.10 0.11 19.50
CA PRO A 239 10.59 -0.07 20.87
C PRO A 239 11.69 0.97 21.18
N GLY A 240 11.34 2.01 21.95
CA GLY A 240 12.25 3.10 22.33
C GLY A 240 12.08 4.40 21.54
N GLY A 241 11.07 4.52 20.68
CA GLY A 241 10.77 5.77 19.96
C GLY A 241 10.26 6.86 20.90
N SER A 242 11.06 7.91 21.13
CA SER A 242 10.55 9.19 21.63
C SER A 242 10.21 10.08 20.44
N TYR A 243 8.93 10.43 20.30
CA TYR A 243 8.50 11.49 19.38
C TYR A 243 9.05 12.83 19.89
N GLU A 244 10.03 13.41 19.20
CA GLU A 244 10.33 14.84 19.33
C GLU A 244 9.53 15.61 18.27
N PRO A 245 8.58 16.48 18.67
CA PRO A 245 7.86 17.31 17.72
C PRO A 245 8.84 18.23 17.00
N VAL A 246 8.92 18.14 15.68
CA VAL A 246 9.62 19.12 14.86
C VAL A 246 8.78 20.39 14.89
N THR A 247 9.19 21.40 15.65
CA THR A 247 8.49 22.69 15.79
C THR A 247 8.85 23.71 14.71
N GLU A 248 9.56 23.33 13.66
CA GLU A 248 9.89 24.26 12.58
C GLU A 248 8.73 24.39 11.59
N GLU A 249 8.04 25.54 11.65
CA GLU A 249 7.17 26.00 10.57
C GLU A 249 7.96 26.00 9.25
N TYR A 250 7.53 25.17 8.31
CA TYR A 250 7.95 25.26 6.92
C TYR A 250 7.63 26.67 6.38
N LYS A 251 8.66 27.49 6.25
CA LYS A 251 8.61 28.74 5.48
C LYS A 251 9.03 28.42 4.04
N PRO A 252 8.14 28.56 3.04
CA PRO A 252 8.56 28.42 1.66
C PRO A 252 9.60 29.50 1.35
N THR A 253 10.82 29.10 1.02
CA THR A 253 11.88 30.00 0.58
C THR A 253 11.54 30.54 -0.80
N THR A 254 10.91 31.71 -0.86
CA THR A 254 11.00 32.61 -2.01
C THR A 254 12.28 33.41 -1.89
N GLU A 255 13.38 32.92 -2.48
CA GLU A 255 14.46 33.77 -2.96
C GLU A 255 15.39 32.96 -3.88
N GLU A 256 15.16 33.11 -5.17
CA GLU A 256 16.04 32.62 -6.22
C GLU A 256 17.21 33.62 -6.33
N ALA A 257 18.42 33.16 -6.04
CA ALA A 257 19.63 33.94 -6.22
C ALA A 257 19.85 34.18 -7.73
N LYS A 258 19.66 35.44 -8.14
CA LYS A 258 19.83 35.95 -9.50
C LYS A 258 21.27 35.77 -10.00
N PRO A 259 21.52 35.07 -11.12
CA PRO A 259 22.82 35.12 -11.80
C PRO A 259 22.96 36.44 -12.56
N THR A 260 24.00 37.21 -12.23
CA THR A 260 24.43 38.41 -12.96
C THR A 260 25.16 38.05 -14.25
N THR A 261 24.56 38.32 -15.43
CA THR A 261 25.29 38.66 -16.69
C THR A 261 24.33 39.38 -17.67
N PRO A 262 24.79 40.31 -18.54
CA PRO A 262 23.96 41.38 -19.09
C PRO A 262 22.94 40.97 -20.17
N SER A 263 21.83 41.69 -20.12
CA SER A 263 20.70 41.73 -21.04
C SER A 263 21.11 41.91 -22.50
N THR A 264 20.74 40.97 -23.36
CA THR A 264 20.41 41.26 -24.76
C THR A 264 18.95 40.92 -24.97
N THR A 265 18.16 41.95 -25.21
CA THR A 265 16.71 41.87 -25.42
C THR A 265 16.41 41.12 -26.71
N THR A 266 15.68 40.01 -26.63
CA THR A 266 14.92 39.49 -27.75
C THR A 266 13.57 39.02 -27.22
N THR A 267 12.54 39.79 -27.57
CA THR A 267 11.14 39.49 -27.26
C THR A 267 10.74 38.21 -27.99
N VAL A 268 10.37 37.17 -27.26
CA VAL A 268 9.66 36.00 -27.81
C VAL A 268 8.37 35.83 -27.03
N THR A 269 7.27 36.08 -27.71
CA THR A 269 5.89 35.83 -27.28
C THR A 269 5.72 34.33 -27.03
N ILE A 270 5.26 33.93 -25.84
CA ILE A 270 4.88 32.54 -25.56
C ILE A 270 3.42 32.39 -25.96
N GLU A 271 3.18 31.71 -27.09
CA GLU A 271 1.89 31.11 -27.40
C GLU A 271 1.74 29.81 -26.61
N GLU A 272 0.56 29.62 -26.03
CA GLU A 272 0.12 28.41 -25.35
C GLU A 272 -0.22 27.36 -26.42
N THR A 273 0.67 26.39 -26.65
CA THR A 273 0.34 25.23 -27.50
C THR A 273 -0.14 24.08 -26.64
N GLU A 274 -1.43 23.76 -26.74
CA GLU A 274 -2.00 22.46 -26.41
C GLU A 274 -1.27 21.38 -27.22
N GLU A 275 -0.40 20.62 -26.57
CA GLU A 275 0.21 19.46 -27.18
C GLU A 275 -0.78 18.28 -27.12
N THR A 276 -1.34 17.96 -28.28
CA THR A 276 -2.27 16.84 -28.46
C THR A 276 -1.50 15.54 -28.55
N GLU A 277 -1.59 14.73 -27.49
CA GLU A 277 -0.98 13.40 -27.40
C GLU A 277 -1.73 12.38 -28.30
N LYS A 278 -1.01 11.79 -29.26
CA LYS A 278 -1.52 10.69 -30.11
C LYS A 278 -1.54 9.37 -29.32
N PRO A 279 -2.61 8.58 -29.39
CA PRO A 279 -2.68 7.30 -28.69
C PRO A 279 -1.82 6.21 -29.34
N ILE A 280 -1.06 5.49 -28.51
CA ILE A 280 -0.43 4.21 -28.86
C ILE A 280 -1.56 3.20 -29.11
N THR A 281 -1.64 2.69 -30.34
CA THR A 281 -2.64 1.73 -30.75
C THR A 281 -2.18 0.33 -30.34
N THR A 282 -2.85 -0.28 -29.36
CA THR A 282 -2.66 -1.69 -29.02
C THR A 282 -3.53 -2.52 -29.95
N SER A 283 -2.92 -3.12 -30.98
CA SER A 283 -3.58 -4.12 -31.83
C SER A 283 -3.84 -5.38 -31.01
N THR A 284 -5.11 -5.62 -30.64
CA THR A 284 -5.53 -6.89 -30.04
C THR A 284 -5.81 -7.87 -31.18
N THR A 285 -4.97 -8.89 -31.36
CA THR A 285 -5.29 -10.02 -32.24
C THR A 285 -6.19 -11.00 -31.49
N THR A 286 -7.45 -11.06 -31.92
CA THR A 286 -8.44 -12.05 -31.52
C THR A 286 -7.92 -13.45 -31.84
N THR A 287 -7.71 -14.29 -30.82
CA THR A 287 -7.50 -15.73 -31.01
C THR A 287 -8.70 -16.49 -30.46
N THR A 288 -9.31 -17.25 -31.34
CA THR A 288 -10.53 -18.03 -31.19
C THR A 288 -10.43 -19.05 -30.08
N SER A 289 -11.45 -19.08 -29.22
CA SER A 289 -11.69 -20.11 -28.20
C SER A 289 -11.88 -21.49 -28.86
N THR A 290 -11.10 -22.48 -28.43
CA THR A 290 -11.42 -23.89 -28.67
C THR A 290 -11.63 -24.58 -27.34
N THR A 291 -12.83 -25.12 -27.16
CA THR A 291 -13.31 -25.89 -26.02
C THR A 291 -12.50 -27.18 -25.85
N THR A 292 -12.08 -27.51 -24.63
CA THR A 292 -11.86 -28.93 -24.29
C THR A 292 -12.18 -29.23 -22.82
N THR A 293 -12.94 -30.30 -22.72
CA THR A 293 -13.60 -31.03 -21.65
C THR A 293 -12.86 -31.20 -20.32
N SER A 294 -13.64 -31.19 -19.24
CA SER A 294 -13.28 -31.47 -17.86
C SER A 294 -12.84 -32.92 -17.62
N LEU A 295 -11.84 -33.10 -16.73
CA LEU A 295 -11.50 -34.37 -16.10
C LEU A 295 -11.49 -34.22 -14.56
N PRO A 296 -11.80 -35.30 -13.79
CA PRO A 296 -12.20 -35.19 -12.39
C PRO A 296 -11.03 -35.10 -11.40
N ARG A 297 -11.32 -34.41 -10.29
CA ARG A 297 -10.47 -34.18 -9.12
C ARG A 297 -10.09 -35.48 -8.38
N PRO A 298 -8.80 -35.74 -8.07
CA PRO A 298 -8.42 -36.83 -7.19
C PRO A 298 -8.64 -36.49 -5.70
N LYS A 299 -9.10 -37.50 -4.95
CA LYS A 299 -9.46 -37.47 -3.51
C LYS A 299 -8.19 -37.46 -2.64
N PRO A 300 -8.19 -36.87 -1.43
CA PRO A 300 -7.01 -36.82 -0.57
C PRO A 300 -6.63 -38.20 -0.01
N PRO A 301 -5.33 -38.53 0.16
CA PRO A 301 -4.91 -39.77 0.78
C PRO A 301 -5.05 -39.73 2.31
N THR A 302 -5.51 -40.85 2.84
CA THR A 302 -5.73 -41.19 4.25
C THR A 302 -4.41 -41.25 5.03
N THR A 303 -4.36 -40.61 6.20
CA THR A 303 -3.26 -40.68 7.16
C THR A 303 -3.22 -42.02 7.88
N THR A 304 -2.04 -42.68 7.87
CA THR A 304 -1.73 -43.82 8.74
C THR A 304 -0.94 -43.30 9.94
N SER A 305 -1.48 -43.49 11.15
CA SER A 305 -0.83 -43.16 12.41
C SER A 305 0.29 -44.16 12.71
N THR A 306 1.50 -43.66 12.95
CA THR A 306 2.56 -44.47 13.56
C THR A 306 2.94 -43.84 14.90
N THR A 307 2.68 -44.59 15.96
CA THR A 307 2.93 -44.25 17.36
C THR A 307 4.42 -44.42 17.66
N THR A 308 5.09 -43.38 18.16
CA THR A 308 6.42 -43.51 18.78
C THR A 308 6.40 -42.94 20.19
N SER A 309 6.77 -43.81 21.14
CA SER A 309 6.76 -43.62 22.58
C SER A 309 7.90 -42.71 23.06
N ARG A 310 7.56 -41.72 23.88
CA ARG A 310 8.50 -40.82 24.58
C ARG A 310 8.98 -41.45 25.91
N PRO A 311 10.28 -41.43 26.24
CA PRO A 311 10.74 -41.86 27.56
C PRO A 311 10.50 -40.79 28.64
N LYS A 312 10.16 -41.27 29.84
CA LYS A 312 9.84 -40.51 31.06
C LYS A 312 11.14 -40.09 31.80
N PRO A 313 11.23 -38.88 32.38
CA PRO A 313 12.43 -38.44 33.11
C PRO A 313 12.48 -38.97 34.56
N LYS A 314 13.70 -39.15 35.08
CA LYS A 314 14.02 -39.56 36.46
C LYS A 314 14.44 -38.34 37.30
N PRO A 315 14.14 -38.28 38.62
CA PRO A 315 14.21 -37.05 39.42
C PRO A 315 15.44 -36.97 40.34
N THR A 316 15.92 -35.75 40.64
CA THR A 316 16.74 -35.38 41.83
C THR A 316 16.95 -33.84 41.90
N PRO A 317 17.43 -33.24 43.01
CA PRO A 317 16.79 -32.91 44.30
C PRO A 317 16.83 -31.37 44.59
N PRO A 318 16.31 -30.86 45.73
CA PRO A 318 15.93 -29.45 45.89
C PRO A 318 17.02 -28.57 46.51
N THR A 319 17.18 -27.32 46.03
CA THR A 319 17.95 -26.31 46.79
C THR A 319 17.53 -24.85 46.50
N VAL A 320 16.93 -24.25 47.54
CA VAL A 320 17.11 -22.88 48.11
C VAL A 320 16.77 -21.63 47.28
N LYS A 321 15.76 -20.90 47.79
CA LYS A 321 15.35 -19.53 47.42
C LYS A 321 16.27 -18.47 48.04
N PRO A 322 16.56 -17.37 47.32
CA PRO A 322 16.84 -16.07 47.94
C PRO A 322 15.58 -15.17 47.97
N ASN A 323 15.46 -14.40 49.04
CA ASN A 323 14.33 -13.51 49.37
C ASN A 323 14.16 -12.32 48.38
N PRO A 324 12.93 -11.77 48.28
CA PRO A 324 12.58 -10.68 47.36
C PRO A 324 13.04 -9.30 47.85
N LYS A 325 13.45 -8.44 46.90
CA LYS A 325 13.65 -7.00 47.12
C LYS A 325 12.30 -6.26 47.20
N PRO A 326 12.21 -5.10 47.88
CA PRO A 326 10.95 -4.46 48.23
C PRO A 326 10.20 -3.87 47.02
N ILE A 327 8.88 -4.03 47.04
CA ILE A 327 7.88 -3.43 46.17
C ILE A 327 7.62 -1.98 46.64
N PRO A 328 7.65 -0.96 45.76
CA PRO A 328 6.99 0.31 46.03
C PRO A 328 5.49 0.22 45.69
N SER A 329 4.65 0.65 46.64
CA SER A 329 3.19 0.72 46.53
C SER A 329 2.69 1.54 45.34
N PRO A 330 1.47 1.24 44.82
CA PRO A 330 0.91 1.92 43.65
C PRO A 330 0.44 3.33 44.03
N GLY A 331 1.15 4.34 43.51
CA GLY A 331 0.64 5.71 43.45
C GLY A 331 -0.48 5.77 42.42
N THR A 332 -1.69 6.09 42.88
CA THR A 332 -2.86 6.36 42.04
C THR A 332 -2.59 7.57 41.15
N SER A 333 -2.20 7.31 39.91
CA SER A 333 -2.16 8.31 38.84
C SER A 333 -3.42 8.17 38.01
N THR A 334 -4.46 8.92 38.37
CA THR A 334 -5.60 9.20 37.51
C THR A 334 -5.10 10.03 36.32
N GLN A 335 -4.60 9.39 35.27
CA GLN A 335 -4.39 10.07 34.00
C GLN A 335 -5.72 10.11 33.26
N ALA A 336 -6.33 11.30 33.27
CA ALA A 336 -7.22 11.72 32.21
C ALA A 336 -6.49 11.55 30.86
N PRO A 337 -7.19 11.19 29.77
CA PRO A 337 -6.55 10.96 28.48
C PRO A 337 -5.94 12.27 27.99
N SER A 338 -4.62 12.32 28.04
CA SER A 338 -3.82 13.32 27.32
C SER A 338 -4.13 13.15 25.84
N SER A 339 -4.85 14.10 25.25
CA SER A 339 -4.98 14.23 23.80
C SER A 339 -3.59 14.46 23.20
N SER A 340 -2.94 13.41 22.69
CA SER A 340 -1.63 13.55 22.02
C SER A 340 -1.81 14.33 20.72
N LYS A 341 -1.22 15.53 20.70
CA LYS A 341 -1.11 16.35 19.50
C LYS A 341 -0.04 15.71 18.58
N HIS A 342 -0.45 15.36 17.36
CA HIS A 342 0.39 15.11 16.16
C HIS A 342 1.17 13.79 16.03
N GLU A 343 0.61 12.66 16.48
CA GLU A 343 1.18 11.33 16.19
C GLU A 343 1.05 10.96 14.69
N PHE A 344 2.13 10.43 14.10
CA PHE A 344 2.11 9.93 12.71
C PHE A 344 1.37 8.60 12.64
N LYS A 345 0.65 8.35 11.54
CA LYS A 345 0.06 7.05 11.27
C LYS A 345 1.08 6.10 10.65
N VAL A 346 1.11 4.86 11.11
CA VAL A 346 1.63 3.70 10.39
C VAL A 346 0.44 2.83 10.00
N VAL A 347 0.08 2.84 8.72
CA VAL A 347 -1.11 2.17 8.16
C VAL A 347 -0.69 0.90 7.42
N CYS A 348 -1.13 -0.25 7.91
CA CYS A 348 -0.67 -1.54 7.44
C CYS A 348 -1.78 -2.32 6.73
N TYR A 349 -1.63 -2.58 5.43
CA TYR A 349 -2.55 -3.50 4.74
C TYR A 349 -2.24 -4.95 5.10
N PHE A 350 -3.29 -5.66 5.51
CA PHE A 350 -3.30 -7.12 5.68
C PHE A 350 -4.06 -7.73 4.51
N THR A 351 -3.42 -8.65 3.78
CA THR A 351 -4.06 -9.36 2.67
C THR A 351 -4.42 -10.77 3.09
N ASN A 352 -5.71 -11.14 2.99
CA ASN A 352 -6.14 -12.45 3.47
C ASN A 352 -5.56 -13.59 2.62
N TRP A 353 -5.38 -13.42 1.31
CA TRP A 353 -4.93 -14.46 0.38
C TRP A 353 -3.52 -14.99 0.65
N ALA A 354 -2.69 -14.23 1.37
CA ALA A 354 -1.36 -14.69 1.78
C ALA A 354 -1.44 -15.99 2.61
N TRP A 355 -2.55 -16.28 3.28
CA TRP A 355 -2.73 -17.54 4.00
C TRP A 355 -2.78 -18.78 3.09
N TYR A 356 -3.09 -18.63 1.79
CA TYR A 356 -3.10 -19.74 0.84
C TYR A 356 -1.71 -20.06 0.27
N ARG A 357 -0.73 -19.17 0.47
CA ARG A 357 0.65 -19.40 0.03
C ARG A 357 1.23 -20.60 0.77
N GLN A 358 2.10 -21.31 0.08
CA GLN A 358 2.76 -22.50 0.63
C GLN A 358 3.94 -22.08 1.51
N SER A 359 4.21 -22.88 2.56
CA SER A 359 5.43 -22.80 3.38
C SER A 359 5.84 -21.38 3.81
N GLY A 360 6.94 -20.86 3.25
CA GLY A 360 7.60 -19.60 3.61
C GLY A 360 6.72 -18.37 3.45
N GLY A 361 5.84 -18.31 2.45
CA GLY A 361 5.03 -17.13 2.17
C GLY A 361 3.67 -17.06 2.87
N LYS A 362 3.29 -18.08 3.66
CA LYS A 362 2.03 -18.07 4.42
C LYS A 362 2.06 -17.01 5.51
N TYR A 363 1.09 -16.09 5.49
CA TYR A 363 0.89 -15.04 6.48
C TYR A 363 -0.54 -15.09 7.05
N LEU A 364 -0.67 -14.93 8.36
CA LEU A 364 -1.92 -15.07 9.13
C LEU A 364 -2.17 -13.83 9.99
N PRO A 365 -3.41 -13.61 10.48
CA PRO A 365 -3.69 -12.56 11.46
C PRO A 365 -2.82 -12.61 12.72
N SER A 366 -2.36 -13.82 13.10
CA SER A 366 -1.47 -14.03 14.25
C SER A 366 -0.03 -13.58 14.02
N ASP A 367 0.37 -13.37 12.77
CA ASP A 367 1.73 -12.96 12.39
C ASP A 367 1.89 -11.43 12.45
N ILE A 368 0.78 -10.69 12.61
CA ILE A 368 0.81 -9.23 12.72
C ILE A 368 1.46 -8.80 14.03
N ASP A 369 2.60 -8.14 13.92
CA ASP A 369 3.15 -7.34 15.01
C ASP A 369 2.37 -6.04 15.16
N SER A 370 1.50 -6.01 16.16
CA SER A 370 0.62 -4.88 16.45
C SER A 370 1.35 -3.64 16.91
N ASP A 371 2.57 -3.80 17.44
CA ASP A 371 3.30 -2.68 18.05
C ASP A 371 3.92 -1.80 16.95
N LEU A 372 4.05 -2.34 15.72
CA LEU A 372 4.57 -1.62 14.57
C LEU A 372 3.49 -0.86 13.78
N CYS A 373 2.20 -1.11 14.04
CA CYS A 373 1.09 -0.55 13.26
C CYS A 373 0.13 0.25 14.15
N THR A 374 -0.12 1.51 13.79
CA THR A 374 -1.20 2.30 14.41
C THR A 374 -2.58 1.92 13.87
N HIS A 375 -2.63 1.57 12.58
CA HIS A 375 -3.84 1.21 11.85
C HIS A 375 -3.57 -0.06 11.04
N VAL A 376 -4.50 -0.99 11.03
CA VAL A 376 -4.50 -2.17 10.16
C VAL A 376 -5.73 -2.10 9.26
N ILE A 377 -5.51 -2.21 7.96
CA ILE A 377 -6.57 -2.25 6.95
C ILE A 377 -6.70 -3.68 6.45
N TYR A 378 -7.87 -4.29 6.62
CA TYR A 378 -8.16 -5.62 6.10
C TYR A 378 -8.54 -5.54 4.61
N GLY A 379 -7.69 -6.07 3.74
CA GLY A 379 -7.96 -6.24 2.31
C GLY A 379 -8.46 -7.66 2.02
N PHE A 380 -9.64 -7.89 1.44
CA PHE A 380 -10.68 -6.91 1.08
C PHE A 380 -12.08 -7.51 1.27
N ALA A 381 -13.07 -6.63 1.38
CA ALA A 381 -14.45 -6.91 0.97
C ALA A 381 -14.67 -6.44 -0.48
N VAL A 382 -15.77 -6.88 -1.10
CA VAL A 382 -16.09 -6.56 -2.49
C VAL A 382 -17.47 -5.94 -2.65
N LEU A 383 -17.66 -5.20 -3.74
CA LEU A 383 -18.97 -4.66 -4.12
C LEU A 383 -19.76 -5.70 -4.92
N ASP A 384 -20.96 -6.04 -4.45
CA ASP A 384 -21.89 -6.86 -5.21
C ASP A 384 -22.36 -6.12 -6.48
N THR A 385 -22.18 -6.74 -7.65
CA THR A 385 -22.45 -6.11 -8.93
C THR A 385 -23.92 -5.72 -9.11
N ASP A 386 -24.86 -6.56 -8.65
CA ASP A 386 -26.28 -6.33 -8.91
C ASP A 386 -26.89 -5.48 -7.81
N GLN A 387 -26.57 -5.81 -6.56
CA GLN A 387 -27.17 -5.16 -5.41
C GLN A 387 -26.48 -3.84 -5.02
N LEU A 388 -25.23 -3.63 -5.46
CA LEU A 388 -24.40 -2.47 -5.10
C LEU A 388 -24.29 -2.29 -3.58
N ILE A 389 -24.03 -3.40 -2.88
CA ILE A 389 -23.76 -3.44 -1.44
C ILE A 389 -22.46 -4.19 -1.17
N ILE A 390 -21.81 -3.88 -0.05
CA ILE A 390 -20.62 -4.59 0.41
C ILE A 390 -20.92 -6.06 0.76
N LYS A 391 -20.00 -6.96 0.44
CA LYS A 391 -20.02 -8.37 0.88
C LYS A 391 -18.60 -8.91 1.13
N PRO A 392 -18.43 -10.00 1.89
CA PRO A 392 -17.13 -10.67 2.02
C PRO A 392 -16.58 -11.08 0.64
N HIS A 393 -15.26 -10.97 0.48
CA HIS A 393 -14.59 -11.43 -0.74
C HIS A 393 -14.36 -12.95 -0.69
N ASP A 394 -13.91 -13.44 0.46
CA ASP A 394 -13.57 -14.84 0.69
C ASP A 394 -14.21 -15.29 2.00
N SER A 395 -15.49 -15.67 1.94
CA SER A 395 -16.23 -16.12 3.12
C SER A 395 -15.55 -17.27 3.87
N TRP A 396 -14.72 -18.08 3.21
CA TRP A 396 -14.00 -19.17 3.88
C TRP A 396 -12.92 -18.62 4.82
N ALA A 397 -12.12 -17.66 4.35
CA ALA A 397 -11.14 -16.99 5.21
C ALA A 397 -11.83 -16.04 6.21
N ASP A 398 -12.68 -15.16 5.68
CA ASP A 398 -13.27 -14.02 6.38
C ASP A 398 -14.18 -14.46 7.53
N LEU A 399 -15.07 -15.43 7.27
CA LEU A 399 -16.12 -15.87 8.19
C LEU A 399 -15.82 -17.25 8.80
N ASP A 400 -15.66 -18.29 7.99
CA ASP A 400 -15.52 -19.67 8.50
C ASP A 400 -14.22 -19.84 9.30
N ASN A 401 -13.14 -19.20 8.85
CA ASN A 401 -11.85 -19.17 9.56
C ASN A 401 -11.67 -17.91 10.44
N LYS A 402 -12.73 -17.10 10.59
CA LYS A 402 -12.84 -16.00 11.55
C LYS A 402 -11.75 -14.93 11.36
N PHE A 403 -11.30 -14.65 10.14
CA PHE A 403 -10.28 -13.64 9.93
C PHE A 403 -10.74 -12.24 10.33
N TYR A 404 -12.00 -11.87 10.07
CA TYR A 404 -12.57 -10.60 10.56
C TYR A 404 -12.52 -10.50 12.09
N GLU A 405 -12.93 -11.55 12.80
CA GLU A 405 -12.89 -11.59 14.27
C GLU A 405 -11.44 -11.49 14.80
N LYS A 406 -10.50 -12.22 14.19
CA LYS A 406 -9.09 -12.24 14.61
C LYS A 406 -8.40 -10.91 14.39
N ILE A 407 -8.64 -10.25 13.26
CA ILE A 407 -8.02 -8.97 12.93
C ILE A 407 -8.62 -7.85 13.78
N THR A 408 -9.94 -7.80 13.97
CA THR A 408 -10.57 -6.80 14.83
C THR A 408 -10.25 -7.00 16.32
N ALA A 409 -9.76 -8.17 16.74
CA ALA A 409 -9.24 -8.36 18.09
C ALA A 409 -7.99 -7.51 18.39
N LEU A 410 -7.24 -7.05 17.36
CA LEU A 410 -6.09 -6.15 17.52
C LEU A 410 -6.48 -4.80 18.15
N LYS A 411 -7.76 -4.42 18.08
CA LYS A 411 -8.31 -3.24 18.77
C LYS A 411 -8.05 -3.24 20.27
N LYS A 412 -7.96 -4.42 20.90
CA LYS A 412 -7.63 -4.57 22.32
C LYS A 412 -6.18 -4.14 22.64
N LYS A 413 -5.32 -4.05 21.62
CA LYS A 413 -3.94 -3.58 21.72
C LYS A 413 -3.77 -2.11 21.33
N GLY A 414 -4.87 -1.38 21.09
CA GLY A 414 -4.85 0.04 20.73
C GLY A 414 -4.80 0.34 19.23
N VAL A 415 -4.66 -0.68 18.37
CA VAL A 415 -4.65 -0.55 16.91
C VAL A 415 -6.05 -0.24 16.38
N LYS A 416 -6.16 0.70 15.43
CA LYS A 416 -7.41 0.93 14.68
C LYS A 416 -7.53 -0.05 13.53
N VAL A 417 -8.69 -0.68 13.38
CA VAL A 417 -8.86 -1.73 12.37
C VAL A 417 -10.01 -1.40 11.44
N THR A 418 -9.72 -1.07 10.18
CA THR A 418 -10.73 -0.77 9.14
C THR A 418 -10.81 -1.88 8.10
N LEU A 419 -11.93 -1.94 7.38
CA LEU A 419 -12.13 -2.87 6.27
C LEU A 419 -12.00 -2.12 4.95
N ALA A 420 -11.13 -2.58 4.05
CA ALA A 420 -11.07 -2.05 2.70
C ALA A 420 -12.10 -2.73 1.79
N ILE A 421 -12.77 -1.94 0.96
CA ILE A 421 -13.62 -2.42 -0.13
C ILE A 421 -13.06 -1.93 -1.47
N GLY A 422 -12.92 -2.85 -2.43
CA GLY A 422 -12.39 -2.57 -3.75
C GLY A 422 -11.08 -3.30 -4.03
N GLY A 423 -10.05 -2.53 -4.32
CA GLY A 423 -8.78 -3.00 -4.86
C GLY A 423 -8.86 -3.23 -6.37
N TRP A 424 -7.69 -3.45 -6.96
CA TRP A 424 -7.47 -3.62 -8.40
C TRP A 424 -8.51 -4.47 -9.14
N ASN A 425 -8.74 -5.72 -8.72
CA ASN A 425 -9.63 -6.64 -9.42
C ASN A 425 -11.10 -6.29 -9.23
N ASP A 426 -11.50 -5.88 -8.02
CA ASP A 426 -12.90 -5.59 -7.74
C ASP A 426 -13.34 -4.28 -8.39
N SER A 427 -12.41 -3.33 -8.57
CA SER A 427 -12.65 -2.05 -9.24
C SER A 427 -12.90 -2.18 -10.74
N ALA A 428 -12.67 -3.36 -11.33
CA ALA A 428 -12.91 -3.60 -12.74
C ALA A 428 -14.40 -3.47 -13.12
N GLY A 429 -14.64 -2.70 -14.19
CA GLY A 429 -15.98 -2.45 -14.73
C GLY A 429 -16.84 -1.50 -13.89
N ASN A 430 -18.04 -1.21 -14.38
CA ASN A 430 -18.76 0.00 -14.01
C ASN A 430 -19.48 -0.01 -12.65
N LYS A 431 -19.31 -1.04 -11.79
CA LYS A 431 -20.16 -1.18 -10.60
C LYS A 431 -19.92 -0.08 -9.55
N TYR A 432 -18.67 0.36 -9.39
CA TYR A 432 -18.36 1.49 -8.51
C TYR A 432 -18.85 2.81 -9.10
N SER A 433 -18.72 3.00 -10.42
CA SER A 433 -19.30 4.14 -11.12
C SER A 433 -20.84 4.18 -10.94
N ARG A 434 -21.55 3.06 -11.13
CA ARG A 434 -23.00 2.97 -10.90
C ARG A 434 -23.39 3.26 -9.45
N LEU A 435 -22.61 2.79 -8.49
CA LEU A 435 -22.81 3.09 -7.07
C LEU A 435 -22.66 4.59 -6.82
N ALA A 436 -21.53 5.18 -7.21
CA ALA A 436 -21.23 6.58 -6.95
C ALA A 436 -22.24 7.52 -7.64
N ASN A 437 -22.62 7.25 -8.88
CA ASN A 437 -23.49 8.14 -9.68
C ASN A 437 -24.99 8.03 -9.35
N SER A 438 -25.42 7.13 -8.46
CA SER A 438 -26.84 6.99 -8.09
C SER A 438 -27.08 7.33 -6.62
N PRO A 439 -27.79 8.43 -6.28
CA PRO A 439 -28.13 8.77 -4.91
C PRO A 439 -28.85 7.65 -4.15
N GLN A 440 -29.72 6.90 -4.84
CA GLN A 440 -30.42 5.75 -4.28
C GLN A 440 -29.47 4.59 -3.97
N ALA A 441 -28.53 4.29 -4.89
CA ALA A 441 -27.52 3.26 -4.65
C ALA A 441 -26.59 3.64 -3.50
N ARG A 442 -26.13 4.90 -3.45
CA ARG A 442 -25.32 5.42 -2.34
C ARG A 442 -26.04 5.29 -1.00
N ALA A 443 -27.29 5.75 -0.90
CA ALA A 443 -28.07 5.64 0.32
C ALA A 443 -28.25 4.18 0.77
N LYS A 444 -28.55 3.27 -0.17
CA LYS A 444 -28.65 1.83 0.10
C LYS A 444 -27.33 1.25 0.59
N PHE A 445 -26.22 1.55 -0.10
CA PHE A 445 -24.89 1.09 0.28
C PHE A 445 -24.51 1.60 1.67
N ILE A 446 -24.69 2.89 1.95
CA ILE A 446 -24.34 3.54 3.22
C ILE A 446 -25.08 2.87 4.39
N ALA A 447 -26.38 2.61 4.23
CA ALA A 447 -27.17 1.90 5.24
C ALA A 447 -26.62 0.48 5.48
N HIS A 448 -26.31 -0.25 4.41
CA HIS A 448 -25.81 -1.62 4.51
C HIS A 448 -24.39 -1.69 5.11
N VAL A 449 -23.45 -0.89 4.61
CA VAL A 449 -22.05 -0.90 5.04
C VAL A 449 -21.90 -0.47 6.49
N THR A 450 -22.73 0.46 6.96
CA THR A 450 -22.75 0.87 8.38
C THR A 450 -23.07 -0.30 9.30
N ASN A 451 -24.03 -1.16 8.90
CA ASN A 451 -24.37 -2.37 9.66
C ASN A 451 -23.27 -3.43 9.53
N PHE A 452 -22.75 -3.65 8.33
CA PHE A 452 -21.68 -4.62 8.06
C PHE A 452 -20.43 -4.37 8.91
N ILE A 453 -19.98 -3.11 8.98
CA ILE A 453 -18.82 -2.70 9.78
C ILE A 453 -19.05 -2.98 11.27
N LYS A 454 -20.25 -2.65 11.78
CA LYS A 454 -20.61 -2.86 13.19
C LYS A 454 -20.74 -4.35 13.53
N GLU A 455 -21.37 -5.13 12.66
CA GLU A 455 -21.55 -6.57 12.81
C GLU A 455 -20.20 -7.29 12.94
N HIS A 456 -19.22 -6.89 12.12
CA HIS A 456 -17.89 -7.47 12.13
C HIS A 456 -16.88 -6.73 13.01
N ASN A 457 -17.33 -5.75 13.82
CA ASN A 457 -16.53 -5.00 14.79
C ASN A 457 -15.33 -4.22 14.22
N PHE A 458 -15.42 -3.78 12.96
CA PHE A 458 -14.45 -2.86 12.37
C PHE A 458 -14.63 -1.43 12.92
N ASP A 459 -13.55 -0.66 12.97
CA ASP A 459 -13.55 0.75 13.37
C ASP A 459 -13.96 1.70 12.24
N GLY A 460 -14.07 1.21 10.99
CA GLY A 460 -14.37 2.04 9.85
C GLY A 460 -14.21 1.34 8.50
N LEU A 461 -14.30 2.14 7.43
CA LEU A 461 -14.18 1.71 6.04
C LEU A 461 -12.98 2.39 5.38
N ASP A 462 -12.29 1.65 4.54
CA ASP A 462 -11.33 2.17 3.58
C ASP A 462 -11.85 1.96 2.16
N LEU A 463 -11.89 3.01 1.35
CA LEU A 463 -12.36 2.97 -0.03
C LEU A 463 -11.18 2.82 -0.99
N ASP A 464 -11.16 1.73 -1.76
CA ASP A 464 -10.09 1.44 -2.71
C ASP A 464 -10.67 1.24 -4.12
N TRP A 465 -11.33 2.28 -4.65
CA TRP A 465 -11.82 2.28 -6.03
C TRP A 465 -10.70 2.71 -6.97
N GLU A 466 -10.25 1.78 -7.82
CA GLU A 466 -9.12 1.94 -8.74
C GLU A 466 -9.52 1.99 -10.23
N TYR A 467 -9.74 3.16 -10.84
CA TYR A 467 -9.97 4.46 -10.22
C TYR A 467 -11.27 5.08 -10.77
N PRO A 468 -11.89 6.05 -10.06
CA PRO A 468 -12.96 6.85 -10.67
C PRO A 468 -12.48 7.43 -12.01
N LYS A 469 -13.33 7.38 -13.04
CA LYS A 469 -13.03 7.82 -14.41
C LYS A 469 -11.95 7.04 -15.17
N CYS A 470 -10.96 6.43 -14.51
CA CYS A 470 -9.78 5.86 -15.15
C CYS A 470 -9.58 4.39 -14.82
N TRP A 471 -9.34 3.56 -15.84
CA TRP A 471 -8.93 2.18 -15.60
C TRP A 471 -7.41 2.21 -15.46
N GLN A 472 -6.94 2.05 -14.23
CA GLN A 472 -5.54 2.32 -13.89
C GLN A 472 -5.20 3.77 -14.31
N VAL A 473 -4.15 3.96 -15.09
CA VAL A 473 -3.76 5.29 -15.61
C VAL A 473 -4.47 5.66 -16.93
N ASP A 474 -5.22 4.74 -17.55
CA ASP A 474 -5.92 5.03 -18.81
C ASP A 474 -7.35 5.56 -18.57
N CYS A 475 -7.46 6.88 -18.57
CA CYS A 475 -8.74 7.58 -18.44
C CYS A 475 -9.64 7.53 -19.70
N LYS A 476 -9.18 6.93 -20.80
CA LYS A 476 -10.01 6.61 -21.99
C LYS A 476 -10.65 5.23 -21.87
N GLN A 477 -10.14 4.37 -20.97
CA GLN A 477 -10.65 3.02 -20.73
C GLN A 477 -11.33 2.86 -19.37
N GLY A 478 -11.66 3.97 -18.70
CA GLY A 478 -12.32 4.02 -17.39
C GLY A 478 -13.40 2.96 -17.16
N PRO A 479 -13.45 2.33 -15.97
CA PRO A 479 -14.34 1.20 -15.69
C PRO A 479 -15.83 1.55 -15.72
#